data_AF-A0A2W0B195-F1
#
_entry.id   AF-A0A2W0B195-F1
#
_cell.length_a   1.000
_cell.length_b   1.000
_cell.length_c   1.000
_cell.angle_alpha   90.00
_cell.angle_beta   90.00
_cell.angle_gamma   90.00
#
_symmetry.space_group_name_H-M   'P 1'
#
loop_
_entity.id
_entity.type
_entity.pdbx_description
1 polymer ?
#
loop_
_entity_poly.entity_id
_entity_poly.type
_entity_poly.pdbx_seq_one_letter_code
_entity_poly.pdbx_strand_id
1 'polypeptide(L)'
;MSTATRIPLDELEEVPSPYPEPQLGFLVHEPRKVNNLTLINGKTFLSTTVAGDITPPGAPDVGFFHDDTRFLSRLELKIGGQRTVVLSSSTEKTFASKIELTTTTLAQINSFDLPENTVYIRRQQLLVSDVFYDSITFSNFNQSEAELLVEIAVEADFVDVFQVRGCARNKSGHYYKPKLQGDSLVFFYVGLDGIDRETTIRFQTPPDEVESPLRHLRSCNANLHRRFPCITNS
;
A
#
# COMPACT_ATOMS: atom_id res chain seq x y z
N MET A 1 17.21 16.81 4.97
CA MET A 1 16.02 17.13 5.78
C MET A 1 15.21 18.13 4.99
N SER A 2 14.25 17.64 4.19
CA SER A 2 13.24 18.49 3.55
C SER A 2 12.01 18.37 4.42
N THR A 3 11.72 19.38 5.23
CA THR A 3 10.42 19.51 5.88
C THR A 3 9.39 19.56 4.74
N ALA A 4 8.62 18.48 4.57
CA ALA A 4 7.48 18.52 3.67
C ALA A 4 6.60 19.69 4.13
N THR A 5 6.48 20.70 3.28
CA THR A 5 5.67 21.87 3.61
C THR A 5 4.23 21.39 3.62
N ARG A 6 3.63 21.39 4.81
CA ARG A 6 2.24 20.98 5.01
C ARG A 6 1.35 21.82 4.08
N ILE A 7 0.55 21.16 3.25
CA ILE A 7 -0.34 21.86 2.33
C ILE A 7 -1.45 22.50 3.16
N PRO A 8 -1.62 23.83 3.09
CA PRO A 8 -2.70 24.46 3.83
C PRO A 8 -4.07 24.02 3.26
N LEU A 9 -5.07 23.93 4.14
CA LEU A 9 -6.37 23.32 3.85
C LEU A 9 -7.10 24.02 2.70
N ASP A 10 -6.91 25.33 2.55
CA ASP A 10 -7.49 26.17 1.50
C ASP A 10 -6.97 25.85 0.09
N GLU A 11 -5.83 25.18 -0.02
CA GLU A 11 -5.31 24.66 -1.28
C GLU A 11 -5.86 23.26 -1.62
N LEU A 12 -6.54 22.58 -0.69
CA LEU A 12 -7.05 21.23 -0.91
C LEU A 12 -8.42 21.26 -1.61
N GLU A 13 -8.59 20.35 -2.57
CA GLU A 13 -9.88 20.14 -3.26
C GLU A 13 -10.67 19.09 -2.47
N GLU A 14 -11.71 19.50 -1.75
CA GLU A 14 -12.61 18.58 -1.05
C GLU A 14 -13.34 17.70 -2.09
N VAL A 15 -13.44 16.41 -1.79
CA VAL A 15 -14.13 15.42 -2.61
C VAL A 15 -15.16 14.68 -1.75
N PRO A 16 -16.26 14.17 -2.35
CA PRO A 16 -17.15 13.27 -1.63
C PRO A 16 -16.37 12.10 -1.04
N SER A 17 -16.87 11.52 0.05
CA SER A 17 -16.32 10.26 0.57
C SER A 17 -16.15 9.27 -0.60
N PRO A 18 -14.93 8.74 -0.83
CA PRO A 18 -14.70 7.77 -1.89
C PRO A 18 -15.42 6.44 -1.62
N TYR A 19 -15.96 6.27 -0.40
CA TYR A 19 -16.69 5.08 0.05
C TYR A 19 -18.16 5.42 0.34
N PRO A 20 -19.12 4.58 -0.08
CA PRO A 20 -20.54 4.79 0.19
C PRO A 20 -20.85 4.70 1.69
N GLU A 21 -21.70 5.61 2.18
CA GLU A 21 -22.15 5.62 3.57
C GLU A 21 -23.48 4.85 3.76
N PRO A 22 -23.67 4.14 4.88
CA PRO A 22 -22.69 3.95 5.96
C PRO A 22 -21.55 3.03 5.52
N GLN A 23 -20.33 3.41 5.90
CA GLN A 23 -19.16 2.54 5.73
C GLN A 23 -19.28 1.33 6.66
N LEU A 24 -19.95 0.28 6.19
CA LEU A 24 -19.83 -1.06 6.77
C LEU A 24 -18.49 -1.61 6.29
N GLY A 25 -17.55 -1.80 7.21
CA GLY A 25 -16.34 -2.58 6.93
C GLY A 25 -16.73 -3.86 6.20
N PHE A 26 -16.16 -4.03 5.00
CA PHE A 26 -16.31 -5.16 4.06
C PHE A 26 -17.36 -6.22 4.46
N LEU A 27 -18.53 -6.17 3.82
CA LEU A 27 -19.68 -7.06 4.05
C LEU A 27 -19.44 -8.49 3.52
N VAL A 28 -18.46 -9.21 4.06
CA VAL A 28 -18.37 -10.66 3.81
C VAL A 28 -18.92 -11.43 4.99
N HIS A 29 -19.91 -12.28 4.70
CA HIS A 29 -20.64 -13.08 5.68
C HIS A 29 -19.90 -14.36 6.12
N GLU A 30 -18.83 -14.75 5.41
CA GLU A 30 -18.02 -15.92 5.75
C GLU A 30 -16.71 -15.50 6.42
N PRO A 31 -16.32 -16.12 7.55
CA PRO A 31 -15.05 -15.84 8.20
C PRO A 31 -13.91 -16.18 7.24
N ARG A 32 -13.22 -15.15 6.79
CA ARG A 32 -12.04 -15.28 5.94
C ARG A 32 -10.96 -15.98 6.78
N LYS A 33 -10.58 -17.21 6.42
CA LYS A 33 -9.46 -17.91 7.07
C LYS A 33 -8.16 -17.31 6.52
N VAL A 34 -7.72 -16.19 7.09
CA VAL A 34 -6.60 -15.43 6.55
C VAL A 34 -5.36 -15.65 7.40
N ASN A 35 -4.33 -16.19 6.77
CA ASN A 35 -2.98 -16.12 7.32
C ASN A 35 -2.49 -14.69 7.01
N ASN A 36 -2.44 -13.85 8.03
CA ASN A 36 -1.94 -12.48 7.91
C ASN A 36 -0.54 -12.35 8.53
N LEU A 37 0.23 -11.42 7.98
CA LEU A 37 1.44 -10.93 8.60
C LEU A 37 1.07 -9.68 9.39
N THR A 38 1.42 -9.67 10.67
CA THR A 38 1.12 -8.54 11.56
C THR A 38 2.40 -7.96 12.12
N LEU A 39 2.57 -6.64 11.95
CA LEU A 39 3.62 -5.84 12.58
C LEU A 39 2.99 -4.92 13.62
N ILE A 40 3.61 -4.78 14.78
CA ILE A 40 3.10 -4.00 15.92
C ILE A 40 4.24 -3.16 16.50
N ASN A 41 3.96 -1.88 16.70
CA ASN A 41 4.80 -0.98 17.46
C ASN A 41 3.95 0.05 18.23
N GLY A 42 3.81 -0.15 19.54
CA GLY A 42 2.99 0.72 20.40
C GLY A 42 1.53 0.76 19.95
N LYS A 43 1.04 1.94 19.57
CA LYS A 43 -0.32 2.18 19.06
C LYS A 43 -0.46 1.99 17.55
N THR A 44 0.64 1.69 16.86
CA THR A 44 0.69 1.51 15.41
C THR A 44 0.76 0.02 15.10
N PHE A 45 -0.04 -0.44 14.16
CA PHE A 45 0.07 -1.81 13.66
C PHE A 45 -0.26 -1.90 12.18
N LEU A 46 0.36 -2.86 11.52
CA LEU A 46 0.13 -3.21 10.13
C LEU A 46 -0.38 -4.64 10.09
N SER A 47 -1.45 -4.88 9.35
CA SER A 47 -1.92 -6.22 9.01
C SER A 47 -2.01 -6.37 7.49
N THR A 48 -1.35 -7.39 6.95
CA THR A 48 -1.30 -7.67 5.51
C THR A 48 -1.55 -9.15 5.25
N THR A 49 -1.87 -9.48 4.00
CA THR A 49 -1.84 -10.87 3.53
C THR A 49 -0.42 -11.46 3.60
N VAL A 50 -0.26 -12.77 3.43
CA VAL A 50 1.06 -13.41 3.28
C VAL A 50 1.92 -12.86 2.12
N ALA A 51 1.32 -12.15 1.16
CA ALA A 51 2.06 -11.46 0.09
C ALA A 51 2.57 -10.06 0.48
N GLY A 52 2.25 -9.60 1.69
CA GLY A 52 2.55 -8.25 2.17
C GLY A 52 1.55 -7.20 1.68
N ASP A 53 0.47 -7.60 1.02
CA ASP A 53 -0.54 -6.68 0.49
C ASP A 53 -1.66 -6.39 1.51
N ILE A 54 -2.17 -5.16 1.49
CA ILE A 54 -3.44 -4.77 2.10
C ILE A 54 -4.52 -4.95 1.02
N THR A 55 -5.13 -6.14 0.99
CA THR A 55 -6.11 -6.53 -0.03
C THR A 55 -7.08 -7.62 0.51
N PRO A 56 -8.36 -7.62 0.11
CA PRO A 56 -9.01 -6.64 -0.75
C PRO A 56 -9.17 -5.27 -0.04
N PRO A 57 -9.26 -4.16 -0.79
CA PRO A 57 -9.45 -2.84 -0.21
C PRO A 57 -10.66 -2.82 0.72
N GLY A 58 -10.49 -2.20 1.88
CA GLY A 58 -11.57 -2.06 2.88
C GLY A 58 -11.79 -3.28 3.78
N ALA A 59 -11.16 -4.44 3.52
CA ALA A 59 -11.31 -5.64 4.36
C ALA A 59 -10.86 -5.41 5.82
N PRO A 60 -11.57 -5.96 6.82
CA PRO A 60 -11.37 -5.62 8.22
C PRO A 60 -10.09 -6.17 8.83
N ASP A 61 -9.54 -7.22 8.21
CA ASP A 61 -8.39 -7.97 8.69
C ASP A 61 -7.06 -7.45 8.15
N VAL A 62 -7.08 -6.44 7.28
CA VAL A 62 -5.90 -5.80 6.69
C VAL A 62 -5.96 -4.27 6.80
N GLY A 63 -4.79 -3.65 6.89
CA GLY A 63 -4.67 -2.20 6.95
C GLY A 63 -3.43 -1.75 7.72
N PHE A 64 -3.12 -0.46 7.57
CA PHE A 64 -2.18 0.24 8.44
C PHE A 64 -2.96 1.11 9.42
N PHE A 65 -2.75 0.91 10.71
CA PHE A 65 -3.54 1.50 11.77
C PHE A 65 -2.67 2.27 12.74
N HIS A 66 -3.20 3.39 13.24
CA HIS A 66 -2.61 4.17 14.31
C HIS A 66 -3.73 4.77 15.16
N ASP A 67 -3.63 4.62 16.49
CA ASP A 67 -4.59 5.17 17.46
C ASP A 67 -6.06 4.88 17.07
N ASP A 68 -6.35 3.60 16.89
CA ASP A 68 -7.69 3.07 16.54
C ASP A 68 -8.29 3.57 15.22
N THR A 69 -7.47 4.15 14.33
CA THR A 69 -7.87 4.60 12.98
C THR A 69 -7.04 3.89 11.89
N ARG A 70 -7.68 3.45 10.81
CA ARG A 70 -7.01 2.90 9.62
C ARG A 70 -6.58 4.02 8.69
N PHE A 71 -5.27 4.21 8.53
CA PHE A 71 -4.68 5.25 7.67
C PHE A 71 -4.39 4.77 6.25
N LEU A 72 -4.23 3.45 6.03
CA LEU A 72 -4.04 2.86 4.71
C LEU A 72 -4.95 1.64 4.56
N SER A 73 -5.83 1.66 3.57
CA SER A 73 -6.86 0.66 3.30
C SER A 73 -6.55 -0.22 2.09
N ARG A 74 -5.55 0.18 1.29
CA ARG A 74 -5.00 -0.61 0.19
C ARG A 74 -3.51 -0.36 0.01
N LEU A 75 -2.80 -1.45 -0.25
CA LEU A 75 -1.42 -1.51 -0.71
C LEU A 75 -1.30 -2.83 -1.46
N GLU A 76 -1.22 -2.78 -2.78
CA GLU A 76 -1.22 -3.99 -3.61
C GLU A 76 -0.11 -3.91 -4.65
N LEU A 77 0.80 -4.88 -4.62
CA LEU A 77 1.82 -5.07 -5.65
C LEU A 77 1.28 -5.96 -6.78
N LYS A 78 1.40 -5.47 -8.02
CA LYS A 78 1.13 -6.24 -9.23
C LYS A 78 2.29 -6.14 -10.20
N ILE A 79 2.47 -7.18 -11.01
CA ILE A 79 3.42 -7.24 -12.11
C ILE A 79 2.63 -7.57 -13.38
N GLY A 80 2.71 -6.70 -14.39
CA GLY A 80 1.97 -6.89 -15.65
C GLY A 80 0.46 -7.07 -15.46
N GLY A 81 -0.14 -6.32 -14.52
CA GLY A 81 -1.56 -6.41 -14.15
C GLY A 81 -1.92 -7.60 -13.26
N GLN A 82 -0.97 -8.48 -12.95
CA GLN A 82 -1.21 -9.72 -12.22
C GLN A 82 -0.64 -9.69 -10.80
N ARG A 83 -1.28 -10.45 -9.90
CA ARG A 83 -0.76 -10.65 -8.54
C ARG A 83 0.49 -11.51 -8.55
N THR A 84 1.40 -11.23 -7.62
CA THR A 84 2.58 -12.06 -7.38
C THR A 84 2.20 -13.37 -6.70
N VAL A 85 3.02 -14.40 -6.89
CA VAL A 85 2.89 -15.70 -6.23
C VAL A 85 3.81 -15.73 -5.01
N VAL A 86 3.29 -16.16 -3.86
CA VAL A 86 4.05 -16.26 -2.61
C VAL A 86 4.83 -17.57 -2.57
N LEU A 87 6.16 -17.48 -2.46
CA LEU A 87 7.05 -18.63 -2.27
C LEU A 87 7.26 -18.91 -0.79
N SER A 88 7.48 -17.86 0.00
CA SER A 88 7.56 -17.95 1.46
C SER A 88 7.27 -16.60 2.10
N SER A 89 6.83 -16.62 3.35
CA SER A 89 6.59 -15.42 4.14
C SER A 89 6.87 -15.69 5.61
N SER A 90 7.53 -14.77 6.29
CA SER A 90 7.75 -14.85 7.72
C SER A 90 7.71 -13.46 8.36
N THR A 91 7.35 -13.44 9.64
CA THR A 91 7.52 -12.27 10.50
C THR A 91 8.74 -12.51 11.38
N GLU A 92 9.69 -11.57 11.34
CA GLU A 92 10.83 -11.55 12.24
C GLU A 92 10.52 -10.62 13.41
N LYS A 93 10.47 -11.20 14.62
CA LYS A 93 9.98 -10.51 15.82
C LYS A 93 8.53 -10.04 15.61
N THR A 94 8.20 -8.83 16.06
CA THR A 94 6.86 -8.24 15.91
C THR A 94 6.83 -7.03 14.99
N PHE A 95 7.94 -6.66 14.34
CA PHE A 95 8.04 -5.38 13.64
C PHE A 95 8.67 -5.47 12.25
N ALA A 96 9.07 -6.67 11.80
CA ALA A 96 9.58 -6.87 10.46
C ALA A 96 8.98 -8.12 9.80
N SER A 97 8.77 -8.09 8.49
CA SER A 97 8.39 -9.25 7.69
C SER A 97 9.31 -9.40 6.49
N LYS A 98 9.59 -10.65 6.12
CA LYS A 98 10.32 -11.02 4.90
C LYS A 98 9.43 -11.91 4.06
N ILE A 99 9.28 -11.54 2.80
CA ILE A 99 8.36 -12.19 1.88
C ILE A 99 9.12 -12.43 0.58
N GLU A 100 9.14 -13.68 0.16
CA GLU A 100 9.75 -14.09 -1.10
C GLU A 100 8.63 -14.44 -2.08
N LEU A 101 8.66 -13.77 -3.22
CA LEU A 101 7.61 -13.70 -4.23
C LEU A 101 8.19 -14.06 -5.61
N THR A 102 7.32 -14.46 -6.53
CA THR A 102 7.64 -14.63 -7.96
C THR A 102 6.51 -14.08 -8.82
N THR A 103 6.79 -13.82 -10.10
CA THR A 103 5.78 -13.43 -11.09
C THR A 103 4.91 -14.62 -11.49
N THR A 104 3.64 -14.39 -11.82
CA THR A 104 2.82 -15.39 -12.50
C THR A 104 3.13 -15.47 -13.99
N THR A 105 2.88 -16.61 -14.63
CA THR A 105 3.03 -16.82 -16.08
C THR A 105 2.20 -15.81 -16.90
N LEU A 106 1.08 -15.30 -16.38
CA LEU A 106 0.21 -14.33 -17.07
C LEU A 106 0.70 -12.87 -17.04
N ALA A 107 1.72 -12.55 -16.24
CA ALA A 107 2.26 -11.18 -16.12
C ALA A 107 3.09 -10.77 -17.36
N GLN A 108 3.26 -11.67 -18.33
CA GLN A 108 4.20 -11.62 -19.45
C GLN A 108 3.64 -10.89 -20.68
N ILE A 109 2.86 -9.82 -20.46
CA ILE A 109 2.26 -9.04 -21.55
C ILE A 109 3.32 -8.07 -22.09
N ASN A 110 4.28 -8.60 -22.87
CA ASN A 110 5.07 -7.93 -23.94
C ASN A 110 6.46 -8.57 -24.16
N SER A 111 6.90 -9.47 -23.29
CA SER A 111 8.15 -10.24 -23.48
C SER A 111 7.79 -11.69 -23.76
N PHE A 112 7.73 -12.06 -25.04
CA PHE A 112 7.44 -13.43 -25.50
C PHE A 112 8.45 -14.50 -25.00
N ASP A 113 9.50 -14.11 -24.25
CA ASP A 113 10.64 -14.96 -23.93
C ASP A 113 11.09 -14.93 -22.45
N LEU A 114 10.26 -14.53 -21.48
CA LEU A 114 10.60 -14.74 -20.06
C LEU A 114 10.09 -16.12 -19.62
N PRO A 115 10.96 -17.11 -19.35
CA PRO A 115 10.52 -18.41 -18.82
C PRO A 115 9.82 -18.23 -17.46
N GLU A 116 9.04 -19.22 -17.03
CA GLU A 116 8.44 -19.23 -15.68
C GLU A 116 9.50 -19.07 -14.58
N ASN A 117 9.13 -18.44 -13.45
CA ASN A 117 9.98 -18.29 -12.26
C ASN A 117 11.30 -17.54 -12.47
N THR A 118 11.40 -16.73 -13.52
CA THR A 118 12.67 -16.08 -13.86
C THR A 118 12.93 -14.80 -13.07
N VAL A 119 11.88 -14.14 -12.58
CA VAL A 119 11.98 -12.95 -11.74
C VAL A 119 11.60 -13.29 -10.31
N TYR A 120 12.61 -13.26 -9.46
CA TYR A 120 12.46 -13.37 -8.03
C TYR A 120 12.27 -11.99 -7.41
N ILE A 121 11.30 -11.90 -6.50
CA ILE A 121 10.92 -10.65 -5.86
C ILE A 121 11.07 -10.85 -4.35
N ARG A 122 11.94 -10.05 -3.73
CA ARG A 122 12.06 -9.99 -2.27
C ARG A 122 11.35 -8.75 -1.78
N ARG A 123 10.37 -8.91 -0.89
CA ARG A 123 9.70 -7.83 -0.19
C ARG A 123 10.05 -7.86 1.29
N GLN A 124 10.47 -6.73 1.82
CA GLN A 124 10.81 -6.55 3.22
C GLN A 124 9.98 -5.41 3.80
N GLN A 125 9.22 -5.73 4.82
CA GLN A 125 8.34 -4.79 5.51
C GLN A 125 8.88 -4.52 6.91
N LEU A 126 8.90 -3.26 7.32
CA LEU A 126 9.41 -2.86 8.63
C LEU A 126 8.49 -1.79 9.22
N LEU A 127 8.17 -1.92 10.49
CA LEU A 127 7.42 -0.93 11.26
C LEU A 127 8.32 -0.34 12.35
N VAL A 128 8.59 0.96 12.27
CA VAL A 128 9.38 1.69 13.27
C VAL A 128 8.65 2.97 13.64
N SER A 129 8.42 3.18 14.93
CA SER A 129 7.55 4.26 15.41
C SER A 129 6.15 4.17 14.77
N ASP A 130 5.74 5.21 14.08
CA ASP A 130 4.53 5.37 13.28
C ASP A 130 4.80 5.27 11.77
N VAL A 131 5.99 4.83 11.37
CA VAL A 131 6.42 4.75 9.97
C VAL A 131 6.49 3.30 9.51
N PHE A 132 5.77 3.02 8.43
CA PHE A 132 5.83 1.76 7.70
C PHE A 132 6.76 1.88 6.49
N TYR A 133 7.70 0.94 6.40
CA TYR A 133 8.66 0.82 5.31
C TYR A 133 8.37 -0.43 4.51
N ASP A 134 8.31 -0.30 3.19
CA ASP A 134 8.14 -1.42 2.26
C ASP A 134 9.24 -1.38 1.19
N SER A 135 10.13 -2.36 1.22
CA SER A 135 11.27 -2.47 0.31
C SER A 135 11.08 -3.68 -0.60
N ILE A 136 10.92 -3.43 -1.90
CA ILE A 136 10.72 -4.47 -2.91
C ILE A 136 11.98 -4.52 -3.80
N THR A 137 12.60 -5.68 -3.90
CA THR A 137 13.79 -5.93 -4.72
C THR A 137 13.49 -6.97 -5.77
N PHE A 138 13.85 -6.69 -7.02
CA PHE A 138 13.66 -7.58 -8.17
C PHE A 138 15.01 -8.18 -8.59
N SER A 139 15.03 -9.49 -8.80
CA SER A 139 16.19 -10.25 -9.29
C SER A 139 15.74 -11.10 -10.49
N ASN A 140 16.16 -10.70 -11.69
CA ASN A 140 16.06 -11.51 -12.90
C ASN A 140 17.24 -12.48 -12.98
N PHE A 141 16.92 -13.77 -13.11
CA PHE A 141 17.89 -14.85 -13.28
C PHE A 141 17.99 -15.35 -14.73
N ASN A 142 17.39 -14.64 -15.69
CA ASN A 142 17.55 -14.94 -17.12
C ASN A 142 18.94 -14.55 -17.64
N GLN A 143 19.27 -15.07 -18.82
CA GLN A 143 20.44 -14.63 -19.58
C GLN A 143 20.20 -13.29 -20.31
N SER A 144 18.95 -12.92 -20.54
CA SER A 144 18.55 -11.66 -21.18
C SER A 144 17.99 -10.65 -20.18
N GLU A 145 18.04 -9.37 -20.55
CA GLU A 145 17.35 -8.31 -19.82
C GLU A 145 15.84 -8.56 -19.79
N ALA A 146 15.20 -8.19 -18.68
CA ALA A 146 13.77 -8.35 -18.46
C ALA A 146 13.13 -6.97 -18.29
N GLU A 147 12.11 -6.68 -19.07
CA GLU A 147 11.25 -5.52 -18.86
C GLU A 147 10.05 -5.92 -18.01
N LEU A 148 9.80 -5.18 -16.93
CA LEU A 148 8.71 -5.44 -16.00
C LEU A 148 7.85 -4.18 -15.86
N LEU A 149 6.54 -4.35 -16.05
CA LEU A 149 5.56 -3.38 -15.60
C LEU A 149 5.28 -3.64 -14.12
N VAL A 150 5.76 -2.74 -13.25
CA VAL A 150 5.53 -2.83 -11.80
C VAL A 150 4.42 -1.86 -11.43
N GLU A 151 3.42 -2.37 -10.73
CA GLU A 151 2.26 -1.60 -10.32
C GLU A 151 2.05 -1.64 -8.81
N ILE A 152 1.86 -0.47 -8.20
CA ILE A 152 1.56 -0.34 -6.76
C ILE A 152 0.25 0.43 -6.63
N ALA A 153 -0.80 -0.21 -6.13
CA ALA A 153 -2.07 0.45 -5.87
C ALA A 153 -2.19 0.82 -4.38
N VAL A 154 -2.60 2.06 -4.10
CA VAL A 154 -2.67 2.61 -2.74
C VAL A 154 -3.96 3.39 -2.51
N GLU A 155 -4.57 3.20 -1.34
CA GLU A 155 -5.78 3.91 -0.91
C GLU A 155 -5.75 4.14 0.60
N ALA A 156 -6.34 5.24 1.05
CA ALA A 156 -6.51 5.62 2.44
C ALA A 156 -7.98 5.95 2.71
N ASP A 157 -8.52 5.49 3.84
CA ASP A 157 -9.94 5.64 4.19
C ASP A 157 -10.21 6.28 5.56
N PHE A 158 -9.22 6.35 6.46
CA PHE A 158 -9.33 7.04 7.76
C PHE A 158 -10.50 6.54 8.63
N VAL A 159 -10.88 5.27 8.49
CA VAL A 159 -11.98 4.67 9.26
C VAL A 159 -11.52 4.19 10.63
N ASP A 160 -12.35 4.37 11.64
CA ASP A 160 -12.06 3.84 12.97
C ASP A 160 -12.26 2.32 13.06
N VAL A 161 -11.63 1.68 14.06
CA VAL A 161 -11.69 0.22 14.26
C VAL A 161 -13.11 -0.32 14.51
N PHE A 162 -14.07 0.50 14.96
CA PHE A 162 -15.47 0.05 15.07
C PHE A 162 -16.14 0.00 13.70
N GLN A 163 -15.91 1.03 12.86
CA GLN A 163 -16.38 1.03 11.47
C GLN A 163 -15.78 -0.14 10.67
N VAL A 164 -14.48 -0.42 10.88
CA VAL A 164 -13.79 -1.58 10.31
C VAL A 164 -14.47 -2.89 10.72
N ARG A 165 -14.93 -2.99 11.97
CA ARG A 165 -15.65 -4.17 12.49
C ARG A 165 -17.14 -4.21 12.09
N GLY A 166 -17.59 -3.32 11.20
CA GLY A 166 -18.96 -3.31 10.69
C GLY A 166 -19.95 -2.47 11.49
N CYS A 167 -19.48 -1.65 12.45
CA CYS A 167 -20.34 -0.66 13.08
C CYS A 167 -20.63 0.47 12.09
N ALA A 168 -21.87 0.52 11.59
CA ALA A 168 -22.30 1.58 10.68
C ALA A 168 -22.20 2.96 11.35
N ARG A 169 -21.61 3.91 10.62
CA ARG A 169 -21.60 5.33 10.97
C ARG A 169 -22.24 6.10 9.83
N ASN A 170 -23.18 6.98 10.13
CA ASN A 170 -23.95 7.71 9.10
C ASN A 170 -23.27 9.01 8.64
N LYS A 171 -22.10 9.32 9.20
CA LYS A 171 -21.34 10.55 8.91
C LYS A 171 -19.85 10.23 8.93
N SER A 172 -19.15 10.68 7.91
CA SER A 172 -17.70 10.75 7.85
C SER A 172 -17.25 12.22 7.90
N GLY A 173 -15.95 12.43 8.12
CA GLY A 173 -15.31 13.74 8.00
C GLY A 173 -15.16 14.20 6.54
N HIS A 174 -14.27 15.15 6.32
CA HIS A 174 -14.01 15.74 5.01
C HIS A 174 -12.83 15.06 4.34
N TYR A 175 -13.05 14.53 3.14
CA TYR A 175 -12.00 13.94 2.31
C TYR A 175 -11.52 14.95 1.29
N TYR A 176 -10.23 14.89 0.95
CA TYR A 176 -9.67 15.74 -0.08
C TYR A 176 -8.95 14.90 -1.12
N LYS A 177 -8.87 15.43 -2.33
CA LYS A 177 -8.15 14.81 -3.42
C LYS A 177 -6.68 14.63 -3.05
N PRO A 178 -6.12 13.41 -3.19
CA PRO A 178 -4.71 13.18 -2.92
C PRO A 178 -3.83 14.06 -3.81
N LYS A 179 -2.71 14.54 -3.27
CA LYS A 179 -1.76 15.38 -4.01
C LYS A 179 -0.41 14.70 -4.15
N LEU A 180 0.17 14.80 -5.34
CA LEU A 180 1.57 14.50 -5.57
C LEU A 180 2.42 15.72 -5.19
N GLN A 181 3.42 15.51 -4.36
CA GLN A 181 4.43 16.49 -3.97
C GLN A 181 5.82 15.89 -4.20
N GLY A 182 6.43 16.23 -5.34
CA GLY A 182 7.73 15.68 -5.71
C GLY A 182 7.70 14.15 -5.80
N ASP A 183 8.33 13.49 -4.83
CA ASP A 183 8.44 12.04 -4.72
C ASP A 183 7.38 11.40 -3.80
N SER A 184 6.38 12.17 -3.38
CA SER A 184 5.42 11.76 -2.34
C SER A 184 3.97 11.89 -2.83
N LEU A 185 3.12 10.92 -2.48
CA LEU A 185 1.67 10.99 -2.61
C LEU A 185 1.07 11.18 -1.22
N VAL A 186 0.27 12.22 -1.04
CA VAL A 186 -0.31 12.58 0.26
C VAL A 186 -1.83 12.49 0.20
N PHE A 187 -2.42 11.73 1.13
CA PHE A 187 -3.86 11.67 1.38
C PHE A 187 -4.21 12.55 2.58
N PHE A 188 -5.34 13.24 2.50
CA PHE A 188 -5.80 14.18 3.54
C PHE A 188 -7.22 13.86 3.97
N TYR A 189 -7.47 13.99 5.26
CA TYR A 189 -8.78 13.82 5.86
C TYR A 189 -8.92 14.72 7.09
N VAL A 190 -10.03 15.43 7.22
CA VAL A 190 -10.38 16.16 8.45
C VAL A 190 -11.51 15.41 9.13
N GLY A 191 -11.25 14.89 10.32
CA GLY A 191 -12.25 14.14 11.07
C GLY A 191 -13.42 15.02 11.54
N LEU A 192 -14.50 14.38 11.99
CA LEU A 192 -15.65 15.07 12.61
C LEU A 192 -15.26 15.81 13.91
N ASP A 193 -14.10 15.48 14.47
CA ASP A 193 -13.45 16.16 15.58
C ASP A 193 -12.68 17.42 15.18
N GLY A 194 -12.63 17.74 13.88
CA GLY A 194 -11.84 18.85 13.34
C GLY A 194 -10.34 18.57 13.33
N ILE A 195 -9.90 17.34 13.60
CA ILE A 195 -8.48 16.97 13.59
C ILE A 195 -8.09 16.51 12.19
N ASP A 196 -7.08 17.19 11.64
CA ASP A 196 -6.43 16.82 10.39
C ASP A 196 -5.66 15.50 10.53
N ARG A 197 -5.81 14.64 9.53
CA ARG A 197 -5.11 13.37 9.41
C ARG A 197 -4.53 13.28 8.00
N GLU A 198 -3.29 12.81 7.93
CA GLU A 198 -2.54 12.71 6.68
C GLU A 198 -1.86 11.35 6.58
N THR A 199 -1.90 10.75 5.39
CA THR A 199 -1.09 9.57 5.05
C THR A 199 -0.15 9.97 3.93
N THR A 200 1.15 10.02 4.21
CA THR A 200 2.19 10.32 3.21
C THR A 200 2.87 9.04 2.74
N ILE A 201 2.83 8.78 1.44
CA ILE A 201 3.54 7.69 0.79
C ILE A 201 4.70 8.28 0.02
N ARG A 202 5.93 8.07 0.49
CA ARG A 202 7.13 8.53 -0.19
C ARG A 202 7.73 7.42 -1.05
N PHE A 203 8.01 7.75 -2.29
CA PHE A 203 8.71 6.89 -3.23
C PHE A 203 10.17 7.27 -3.27
N GLN A 204 11.05 6.31 -3.04
CA GLN A 204 12.47 6.58 -3.21
C GLN A 204 12.86 6.75 -4.70
N THR A 205 12.17 6.04 -5.58
CA THR A 205 12.21 6.29 -7.03
C THR A 205 10.82 6.75 -7.45
N PRO A 206 10.67 7.98 -7.98
CA PRO A 206 9.37 8.46 -8.42
C PRO A 206 8.74 7.50 -9.44
N PRO A 207 7.42 7.27 -9.40
CA PRO A 207 6.73 6.47 -10.39
C PRO A 207 6.79 7.16 -11.76
N ASP A 208 6.86 6.38 -12.83
CA ASP A 208 6.85 6.90 -14.20
C ASP A 208 5.46 7.43 -14.59
N GLU A 209 4.40 6.87 -14.01
CA GLU A 209 3.03 7.33 -14.22
C GLU A 209 2.13 7.15 -12.97
N VAL A 210 1.19 8.08 -12.81
CA VAL A 210 0.15 8.07 -11.75
C VAL A 210 -1.24 8.23 -12.40
N GLU A 211 -2.01 7.14 -12.51
CA GLU A 211 -3.33 7.09 -13.20
C GLU A 211 -4.53 7.49 -12.33
N SER A 212 -5.77 7.71 -12.84
CA SER A 212 -7.05 8.07 -12.10
C SER A 212 -8.16 7.02 -12.06
N PRO A 213 -9.04 6.88 -11.02
CA PRO A 213 -9.28 7.63 -9.76
C PRO A 213 -9.36 6.77 -8.46
N LEU A 214 -8.87 5.52 -8.43
CA LEU A 214 -8.72 4.64 -7.25
C LEU A 214 -7.38 3.85 -7.34
N ARG A 215 -6.27 4.58 -7.33
CA ARG A 215 -5.29 4.58 -8.44
C ARG A 215 -4.15 3.57 -8.29
N HIS A 216 -3.88 2.85 -9.39
CA HIS A 216 -2.67 2.09 -9.63
C HIS A 216 -1.54 3.07 -10.00
N LEU A 217 -0.34 2.88 -9.44
CA LEU A 217 0.88 3.54 -9.88
C LEU A 217 1.56 2.62 -10.89
N ARG A 218 2.03 3.13 -12.03
CA ARG A 218 2.85 2.34 -12.98
C ARG A 218 4.30 2.82 -12.88
N SER A 219 5.24 1.88 -12.80
CA SER A 219 6.64 2.14 -13.10
C SER A 219 7.07 1.37 -14.34
N CYS A 220 7.77 2.07 -15.25
CA CYS A 220 8.42 1.60 -16.45
C CYS A 220 9.94 1.75 -16.31
N ASN A 221 10.68 0.74 -16.78
CA ASN A 221 12.14 0.66 -16.86
C ASN A 221 12.90 0.46 -15.53
N ALA A 222 12.68 -0.71 -14.92
CA ALA A 222 13.66 -1.28 -13.99
C ALA A 222 14.79 -1.98 -14.77
N ASN A 223 15.81 -1.22 -15.20
CA ASN A 223 17.12 -1.81 -15.48
C ASN A 223 17.62 -2.49 -14.20
N LEU A 224 18.00 -3.77 -14.31
CA LEU A 224 18.02 -4.76 -13.24
C LEU A 224 19.16 -4.64 -12.21
N HIS A 225 19.53 -3.42 -11.84
CA HIS A 225 20.51 -3.09 -10.80
C HIS A 225 20.03 -1.95 -9.89
N ARG A 226 18.75 -1.97 -9.49
CA ARG A 226 18.21 -0.93 -8.62
C ARG A 226 17.76 -1.52 -7.29
N ARG A 227 18.59 -1.32 -6.26
CA ARG A 227 18.20 -1.47 -4.86
C ARG A 227 17.29 -0.30 -4.51
N PHE A 228 16.15 -0.59 -3.87
CA PHE A 228 15.23 0.42 -3.37
C PHE A 228 15.36 0.57 -1.82
N PRO A 229 16.29 1.38 -1.27
CA PRO A 229 16.24 1.82 0.13
C PRO A 229 15.45 3.13 0.42
N CYS A 230 14.58 3.04 1.43
CA CYS A 230 14.22 4.10 2.41
C CYS A 230 13.08 5.09 2.08
N ILE A 231 12.05 5.01 2.93
CA ILE A 231 11.23 6.15 3.41
C ILE A 231 12.00 6.78 4.59
N THR A 232 11.92 8.09 4.83
CA THR A 232 12.47 8.72 6.05
C THR A 232 11.52 9.85 6.46
N ASN A 233 11.13 9.95 7.73
CA ASN A 233 10.39 11.13 8.20
C ASN A 233 11.32 12.16 8.83
N SER A 234 10.97 13.42 8.57
CA SER A 234 11.15 14.58 9.45
C SER A 234 9.89 14.75 10.27
#